data_AF-A0A920QJV2-F1
#
_entry.id   AF-A0A920QJV2-F1
#
_cell.length_a   1.000
_cell.length_b   1.000
_cell.length_c   1.000
_cell.angle_alpha   90.00
_cell.angle_beta   90.00
_cell.angle_gamma   90.00
#
_symmetry.space_group_name_H-M   'P 1'
#
loop_
_entity.id
_entity.type
_entity.pdbx_description
1 polymer ?
#
loop_
_entity_poly.entity_id
_entity_poly.type
_entity_poly.pdbx_seq_one_letter_code
_entity_poly.pdbx_strand_id
1 'polypeptide(L)'
;MAKILIKASPVIVYSGCFPTLPESSRDAFSKQWTNNPDYPKKYSDLIPVAGKCFGNIFIGIQPQRGYGLQTQAIYHDPALPPPPEYLGFYQWIKEDFKAHAVIHFGKHGNLEWLPGRSVALGPEDFPQIALGTLPNLYPFIVNDPGEGAQAKRRSSAVIIDHLTPPLTRAGLYEEFDKAERLLEEHAHCEILYPERAHELEHEIGHLLENAEWSAELPQDEDPLNALSNHLCELKESQIRQAYIFSGRFLKEKNVLTSFSACSGCLQRNVRVCCRHF
;
A
#
# COMPACT_ATOMS: atom_id res chain seq x y z
N MET A 1 1.18 28.97 7.30
CA MET A 1 1.30 27.60 7.86
C MET A 1 0.01 27.22 8.55
N ALA A 2 -0.84 26.43 7.91
CA ALA A 2 -2.05 25.92 8.55
C ALA A 2 -1.65 24.81 9.54
N LYS A 3 -1.59 25.15 10.83
CA LYS A 3 -1.50 24.17 11.90
C LYS A 3 -2.81 23.38 11.89
N ILE A 4 -2.79 22.16 11.36
CA ILE A 4 -3.84 21.17 11.63
C ILE A 4 -3.66 20.78 13.09
N LEU A 5 -4.27 21.57 13.97
CA LEU A 5 -4.53 21.16 15.34
C LEU A 5 -5.55 20.01 15.25
N ILE A 6 -5.06 18.77 15.28
CA ILE A 6 -5.88 17.62 15.63
C ILE A 6 -6.23 17.80 17.11
N LYS A 7 -7.22 18.65 17.37
CA LYS A 7 -7.92 18.69 18.65
C LYS A 7 -8.50 17.29 18.80
N ALA A 8 -8.07 16.52 19.79
CA ALA A 8 -8.56 15.18 20.06
C ALA A 8 -10.10 15.21 19.96
N SER A 9 -10.63 14.55 18.93
CA SER A 9 -12.07 14.41 18.74
C SER A 9 -12.66 13.77 20.00
N PRO A 10 -13.94 14.06 20.34
CA PRO A 10 -14.59 13.35 21.42
C PRO A 10 -14.54 11.86 21.08
N VAL A 11 -13.83 11.10 21.90
CA VAL A 11 -13.90 9.64 21.88
C VAL A 11 -15.36 9.30 22.12
N ILE A 12 -16.03 8.72 21.12
CA ILE A 12 -17.41 8.26 21.28
C ILE A 12 -17.32 7.03 22.17
N VAL A 13 -18.17 6.94 23.18
CA VAL A 13 -18.11 5.86 24.15
C VAL A 13 -19.27 4.92 23.92
N TYR A 14 -18.98 3.68 23.54
CA TYR A 14 -19.98 2.62 23.36
C TYR A 14 -20.13 1.84 24.67
N SER A 15 -21.34 1.84 25.23
CA SER A 15 -21.69 1.06 26.44
C SER A 15 -22.62 -0.12 26.13
N GLY A 16 -22.72 -0.54 24.87
CA GLY A 16 -23.67 -1.55 24.45
C GLY A 16 -23.17 -2.98 24.67
N CYS A 17 -24.09 -3.94 24.50
CA CYS A 17 -23.79 -5.35 24.69
C CYS A 17 -22.79 -5.84 23.64
N PHE A 18 -21.84 -6.68 24.06
CA PHE A 18 -20.94 -7.35 23.13
C PHE A 18 -21.76 -8.24 22.18
N PRO A 19 -21.43 -8.32 20.88
CA PRO A 19 -22.17 -9.16 19.95
C PRO A 19 -22.25 -10.59 20.47
N THR A 20 -23.42 -11.23 20.35
CA THR A 20 -23.56 -12.64 20.71
C THR A 20 -22.74 -13.47 19.75
N LEU A 21 -21.57 -13.94 20.20
CA LEU A 21 -20.68 -14.76 19.41
C LEU A 21 -21.19 -16.21 19.35
N PRO A 22 -21.13 -16.89 18.19
CA PRO A 22 -21.28 -18.35 18.11
C PRO A 22 -20.25 -19.07 18.97
N GLU A 23 -20.55 -20.30 19.39
CA GLU A 23 -19.75 -21.06 20.37
C GLU A 23 -18.25 -21.10 20.00
N SER A 24 -17.91 -21.53 18.79
CA SER A 24 -16.52 -21.65 18.34
C SER A 24 -15.76 -20.30 18.37
N SER A 25 -16.36 -19.23 17.86
CA SER A 25 -15.76 -17.89 17.87
C SER A 25 -15.68 -17.30 19.27
N ARG A 26 -16.67 -17.60 20.13
CA ARG A 26 -16.72 -17.18 21.52
C ARG A 26 -15.59 -17.82 22.31
N ASP A 27 -15.32 -19.10 22.11
CA ASP A 27 -14.26 -19.81 22.81
C ASP A 27 -12.88 -19.26 22.41
N ALA A 28 -12.65 -19.09 21.10
CA ALA A 28 -11.42 -18.47 20.60
C ALA A 28 -11.23 -17.04 21.13
N PHE A 29 -12.27 -16.22 21.07
CA PHE A 29 -12.25 -14.84 21.56
C PHE A 29 -12.02 -14.79 23.07
N SER A 30 -12.71 -15.63 23.84
CA SER A 30 -12.65 -15.62 25.30
C SER A 30 -11.30 -16.10 25.80
N LYS A 31 -10.76 -17.16 25.20
CA LYS A 31 -9.40 -17.64 25.47
C LYS A 31 -8.36 -16.55 25.24
N GLN A 32 -8.54 -15.76 24.18
CA GLN A 32 -7.57 -14.74 23.80
C GLN A 32 -7.66 -13.45 24.62
N TRP A 33 -8.87 -12.97 24.93
CA TRP A 33 -9.07 -11.62 25.46
C TRP A 33 -9.69 -11.59 26.87
N THR A 34 -10.78 -12.32 27.13
CA THR A 34 -11.50 -12.20 28.41
C THR A 34 -10.90 -13.06 29.52
N ASN A 35 -10.39 -14.24 29.18
CA ASN A 35 -9.82 -15.22 30.10
C ASN A 35 -8.29 -15.18 30.14
N ASN A 36 -7.67 -14.36 29.30
CA ASN A 36 -6.22 -14.21 29.25
C ASN A 36 -5.74 -13.30 30.41
N PRO A 37 -4.94 -13.81 31.35
CA PRO A 37 -4.47 -13.03 32.50
C PRO A 37 -3.49 -11.90 32.10
N ASP A 38 -2.81 -12.05 30.96
CA ASP A 38 -1.84 -11.07 30.46
C ASP A 38 -2.49 -9.94 29.66
N TYR A 39 -3.78 -10.09 29.30
CA TYR A 39 -4.54 -8.99 28.72
C TYR A 39 -5.08 -8.12 29.86
N PRO A 40 -4.72 -6.83 29.92
CA PRO A 40 -5.22 -5.97 30.98
C PRO A 40 -6.74 -5.96 30.94
N LYS A 41 -7.39 -6.32 32.06
CA LYS A 41 -8.84 -6.22 32.28
C LYS A 41 -9.29 -4.75 32.36
N LYS A 42 -8.89 -3.94 31.38
CA LYS A 42 -9.34 -2.56 31.15
C LYS A 42 -10.61 -2.55 30.28
N TYR A 43 -11.45 -3.56 30.41
CA TYR A 43 -12.83 -3.38 30.01
C TYR A 43 -13.45 -2.45 31.05
N SER A 44 -13.34 -1.14 30.84
CA SER A 44 -14.46 -0.31 31.27
C SER A 44 -15.69 -0.80 30.54
N ASP A 45 -16.88 -0.61 31.10
CA ASP A 45 -18.18 -0.85 30.42
C ASP A 45 -18.38 0.04 29.17
N LEU A 46 -17.29 0.61 28.67
CA LEU A 46 -17.17 1.76 27.79
C LEU A 46 -16.03 1.46 26.81
N ILE A 47 -16.38 1.23 25.54
CA ILE A 47 -15.42 1.02 24.45
C ILE A 47 -15.24 2.35 23.71
N PRO A 48 -14.00 2.86 23.59
CA PRO A 48 -13.73 4.08 22.83
C PRO A 48 -13.82 3.82 21.31
N VAL A 49 -14.68 4.57 20.63
CA VAL A 49 -14.82 4.60 19.17
C VAL A 49 -14.14 5.87 18.64
N ALA A 50 -13.01 5.66 17.97
CA ALA A 50 -12.21 6.74 17.41
C ALA A 50 -12.81 7.24 16.08
N GLY A 51 -13.33 8.46 16.09
CA GLY A 51 -13.84 9.10 14.88
C GLY A 51 -14.56 10.41 15.15
N LYS A 52 -15.28 10.88 14.14
CA LYS A 52 -16.08 12.10 14.22
C LYS A 52 -17.35 11.98 13.39
N CYS A 53 -18.46 12.39 13.98
CA CYS A 53 -19.74 12.51 13.30
C CYS A 53 -19.91 13.90 12.65
N PHE A 54 -20.45 13.90 11.44
CA PHE A 54 -20.85 15.05 10.64
C PHE A 54 -22.28 14.81 10.17
N GLY A 55 -23.26 15.06 11.07
CA GLY A 55 -24.65 14.70 10.83
C GLY A 55 -24.79 13.18 10.59
N ASN A 56 -25.23 12.81 9.40
CA ASN A 56 -25.45 11.42 8.99
C ASN A 56 -24.18 10.70 8.48
N ILE A 57 -23.01 11.34 8.58
CA ILE A 57 -21.74 10.78 8.14
C ILE A 57 -20.83 10.61 9.35
N PHE A 58 -20.32 9.40 9.56
CA PHE A 58 -19.27 9.12 10.53
C PHE A 58 -17.96 8.84 9.80
N ILE A 59 -16.89 9.52 10.21
CA ILE A 59 -15.53 9.25 9.75
C ILE A 59 -14.76 8.66 10.92
N GLY A 60 -14.48 7.36 10.85
CA GLY A 60 -13.77 6.61 11.89
C GLY A 60 -12.45 6.04 11.41
N ILE A 61 -11.57 5.74 12.36
CA ILE A 61 -10.34 4.99 12.10
C ILE A 61 -10.60 3.53 12.47
N GLN A 62 -10.41 2.63 11.52
CA GLN A 62 -10.57 1.19 11.75
C GLN A 62 -9.61 0.75 12.88
N PRO A 63 -10.11 0.07 13.92
CA PRO A 63 -9.25 -0.41 15.01
C PRO A 63 -8.18 -1.37 14.50
N GLN A 64 -7.05 -1.42 15.21
CA GLN A 64 -5.99 -2.38 14.90
C GLN A 64 -6.42 -3.80 15.28
N ARG A 65 -5.87 -4.80 14.58
CA ARG A 65 -6.12 -6.23 14.84
C ARG A 65 -5.51 -6.76 16.16
N GLY A 66 -4.86 -5.91 16.95
CA GLY A 66 -4.32 -6.31 18.26
C GLY A 66 -2.89 -6.84 18.26
N TYR A 67 -2.20 -6.88 17.12
CA TYR A 67 -0.78 -7.29 17.05
C TYR A 67 0.11 -6.49 18.01
N GLY A 68 -0.07 -5.16 18.10
CA GLY A 68 0.71 -4.32 19.03
C GLY A 68 0.34 -4.46 20.51
N LEU A 69 -0.76 -5.14 20.83
CA LEU A 69 -1.19 -5.39 22.22
C LEU A 69 -0.57 -6.68 22.78
N GLN A 70 -0.10 -7.59 21.92
CA GLN A 70 0.53 -8.85 22.33
C GLN A 70 1.66 -9.26 21.37
N THR A 71 2.89 -8.86 21.70
CA THR A 71 4.09 -9.11 20.89
C THR A 71 4.31 -10.60 20.56
N GLN A 72 3.94 -11.53 21.45
CA GLN A 72 4.10 -12.97 21.21
C GLN A 72 3.09 -13.54 20.21
N ALA A 73 1.85 -13.04 20.21
CA ALA A 73 0.82 -13.49 19.28
C ALA A 73 1.16 -13.13 17.82
N ILE A 74 1.92 -12.05 17.61
CA ILE A 74 2.45 -11.66 16.29
C ILE A 74 3.26 -12.80 15.66
N TYR A 75 4.06 -13.52 16.45
CA TYR A 75 4.97 -14.54 15.95
C TYR A 75 4.32 -15.91 15.75
N HIS A 76 3.20 -16.18 16.43
CA HIS A 76 2.73 -17.56 16.60
C HIS A 76 1.26 -17.81 16.22
N ASP A 77 0.43 -16.77 16.05
CA ASP A 77 -1.00 -16.99 15.79
C ASP A 77 -1.54 -16.22 14.58
N PRO A 78 -1.59 -16.85 13.38
CA PRO A 78 -2.24 -16.27 12.21
C PRO A 78 -3.77 -16.21 12.35
N ALA A 79 -4.35 -16.96 13.28
CA ALA A 79 -5.79 -17.03 13.53
C ALA A 79 -6.23 -16.16 14.73
N LEU A 80 -5.39 -15.20 15.15
CA LEU A 80 -5.65 -14.29 16.26
C LEU A 80 -7.02 -13.57 16.09
N PRO A 81 -8.00 -13.82 17.00
CA PRO A 81 -9.27 -13.11 17.02
C PRO A 81 -9.08 -11.59 17.11
N PRO A 82 -9.96 -10.77 16.51
CA PRO A 82 -9.90 -9.32 16.68
C PRO A 82 -10.08 -8.93 18.15
N PRO A 83 -9.46 -7.82 18.61
CA PRO A 83 -9.63 -7.36 19.98
C PRO A 83 -11.06 -6.86 20.22
N PRO A 84 -11.48 -6.75 21.48
CA PRO A 84 -12.84 -6.37 21.83
C PRO A 84 -13.26 -5.00 21.30
N GLU A 85 -12.33 -4.05 21.31
CA GLU A 85 -12.53 -2.70 20.80
C GLU A 85 -12.84 -2.70 19.30
N TYR A 86 -12.32 -3.69 18.57
CA TYR A 86 -12.61 -3.90 17.16
C TYR A 86 -14.07 -4.28 16.94
N LEU A 87 -14.56 -5.29 17.68
CA LEU A 87 -15.95 -5.73 17.55
C LEU A 87 -16.91 -4.66 18.08
N GLY A 88 -16.55 -3.96 19.16
CA GLY A 88 -17.29 -2.82 19.69
C GLY A 88 -17.42 -1.68 18.68
N PHE A 89 -16.36 -1.36 17.93
CA PHE A 89 -16.41 -0.35 16.87
C PHE A 89 -17.44 -0.68 15.79
N TYR A 90 -17.41 -1.89 15.24
CA TYR A 90 -18.37 -2.28 14.21
C TYR A 90 -19.79 -2.46 14.76
N GLN A 91 -19.93 -2.90 16.01
CA GLN A 91 -21.23 -2.98 16.67
C GLN A 91 -21.85 -1.60 16.84
N TRP A 92 -21.08 -0.62 17.31
CA TRP A 92 -21.52 0.78 17.41
C TRP A 92 -21.94 1.35 16.05
N ILE A 93 -21.20 1.07 14.97
CA ILE A 93 -21.56 1.48 13.61
C ILE A 93 -22.94 0.93 13.21
N LYS A 94 -23.23 -0.32 13.54
CA LYS A 94 -24.48 -1.01 13.16
C LYS A 94 -25.67 -0.59 14.04
N GLU A 95 -25.49 -0.54 15.36
CA GLU A 95 -26.62 -0.43 16.30
C GLU A 95 -26.89 1.00 16.78
N ASP A 96 -25.84 1.75 17.13
CA ASP A 96 -25.97 3.11 17.69
C ASP A 96 -25.97 4.16 16.60
N PHE A 97 -24.95 4.12 15.72
CA PHE A 97 -24.88 5.02 14.58
C PHE A 97 -25.89 4.65 13.50
N LYS A 98 -26.30 3.37 13.43
CA LYS A 98 -27.29 2.85 12.48
C LYS A 98 -26.91 3.15 11.03
N ALA A 99 -25.66 2.87 10.68
CA ALA A 99 -25.19 3.03 9.32
C ALA A 99 -26.06 2.25 8.34
N HIS A 100 -26.41 2.87 7.22
CA HIS A 100 -27.05 2.19 6.09
C HIS A 100 -26.03 1.52 5.17
N ALA A 101 -24.79 1.99 5.18
CA ALA A 101 -23.66 1.45 4.43
C ALA A 101 -22.35 1.88 5.10
N VAL A 102 -21.28 1.14 4.84
CA VAL A 102 -19.90 1.52 5.18
C VAL A 102 -19.10 1.74 3.90
N ILE A 103 -18.21 2.73 3.93
CA ILE A 103 -17.20 2.93 2.90
C ILE A 103 -15.84 2.68 3.54
N HIS A 104 -15.17 1.61 3.14
CA HIS A 104 -13.76 1.42 3.49
C HIS A 104 -12.90 2.11 2.43
N PHE A 105 -11.89 2.89 2.84
CA PHE A 105 -11.08 3.70 1.94
C PHE A 105 -9.60 3.38 2.13
N GLY A 106 -8.93 2.96 1.06
CA GLY A 106 -7.50 2.60 1.08
C GLY A 106 -7.22 1.36 0.23
N LYS A 107 -5.93 1.01 0.10
CA LYS A 107 -5.49 -0.20 -0.61
C LYS A 107 -6.13 -1.45 -0.01
N HIS A 108 -6.16 -1.57 1.32
CA HIS A 108 -6.88 -2.62 2.01
C HIS A 108 -7.12 -2.22 3.46
N GLY A 109 -8.04 -2.92 4.11
CA GLY A 109 -8.33 -2.79 5.52
C GLY A 109 -7.73 -3.99 6.24
N ASN A 110 -8.19 -4.22 7.46
CA ASN A 110 -7.86 -5.44 8.20
C ASN A 110 -9.09 -6.34 8.47
N LEU A 111 -10.29 -5.91 8.07
CA LEU A 111 -11.57 -6.61 8.27
C LEU A 111 -11.63 -7.92 7.48
N GLU A 112 -11.36 -7.82 6.18
CA GLU A 112 -11.36 -8.93 5.23
C GLU A 112 -10.30 -9.98 5.54
N TRP A 113 -9.33 -9.64 6.39
CA TRP A 113 -8.25 -10.53 6.81
C TRP A 113 -8.56 -11.25 8.13
N LEU A 114 -9.57 -10.82 8.90
CA LEU A 114 -9.87 -11.40 10.21
C LEU A 114 -10.08 -12.92 10.14
N PRO A 115 -9.79 -13.68 11.21
CA PRO A 115 -9.79 -15.14 11.15
C PRO A 115 -11.15 -15.70 10.74
N GLY A 116 -11.10 -16.81 10.02
CA GLY A 116 -12.27 -17.46 9.45
C GLY A 116 -11.99 -18.05 8.06
N ARG A 117 -13.01 -18.64 7.47
CA ARG A 117 -12.98 -19.28 6.15
C ARG A 117 -12.44 -18.36 5.05
N SER A 118 -11.82 -18.96 4.03
CA SER A 118 -11.23 -18.22 2.90
C SER A 118 -12.25 -17.58 1.97
N VAL A 119 -13.44 -18.17 1.86
CA VAL A 119 -14.57 -17.71 1.03
C VAL A 119 -15.86 -18.28 1.60
N ALA A 120 -17.00 -17.68 1.25
CA ALA A 120 -18.34 -18.11 1.69
C ALA A 120 -18.40 -18.18 3.22
N LEU A 121 -18.18 -17.01 3.84
CA LEU A 121 -18.20 -16.86 5.29
C LEU A 121 -19.54 -17.26 5.87
N GLY A 122 -19.52 -17.77 7.10
CA GLY A 122 -20.71 -17.97 7.89
C GLY A 122 -20.62 -17.30 9.24
N PRO A 123 -21.58 -17.61 10.12
CA PRO A 123 -21.84 -16.79 11.31
C PRO A 123 -20.68 -16.75 12.30
N GLU A 124 -19.81 -17.77 12.30
CA GLU A 124 -18.64 -17.89 13.17
C GLU A 124 -17.39 -17.17 12.67
N ASP A 125 -17.38 -16.68 11.43
CA ASP A 125 -16.22 -15.99 10.87
C ASP A 125 -16.16 -14.53 11.33
N PHE A 126 -15.01 -14.08 11.82
CA PHE A 126 -14.90 -12.73 12.40
C PHE A 126 -15.21 -11.57 11.45
N PRO A 127 -14.90 -11.62 10.14
CA PRO A 127 -15.38 -10.58 9.23
C PRO A 127 -16.91 -10.50 9.18
N GLN A 128 -17.60 -11.65 9.22
CA GLN A 128 -19.07 -11.73 9.25
C GLN A 128 -19.63 -11.25 10.58
N ILE A 129 -19.00 -11.59 11.71
CA ILE A 129 -19.40 -11.12 13.05
C ILE A 129 -19.28 -9.59 13.14
N ALA A 130 -18.16 -9.04 12.68
CA ALA A 130 -17.92 -7.60 12.72
C ALA A 130 -18.91 -6.85 11.83
N LEU A 131 -18.89 -7.11 10.52
CA LEU A 131 -19.63 -6.30 9.55
C LEU A 131 -21.10 -6.71 9.39
N GLY A 132 -21.42 -7.99 9.54
CA GLY A 132 -22.77 -8.52 9.37
C GLY A 132 -23.29 -8.33 7.94
N THR A 133 -24.51 -7.80 7.82
CA THR A 133 -25.20 -7.56 6.54
C THR A 133 -25.04 -6.13 6.04
N LEU A 134 -24.21 -5.30 6.70
CA LEU A 134 -24.04 -3.91 6.34
C LEU A 134 -23.40 -3.79 4.93
N PRO A 135 -24.05 -3.11 3.97
CA PRO A 135 -23.47 -2.89 2.65
C PRO A 135 -22.10 -2.25 2.73
N ASN A 136 -21.12 -2.86 2.06
CA ASN A 136 -19.72 -2.47 2.12
C ASN A 136 -19.23 -1.98 0.77
N LEU A 137 -19.04 -0.67 0.62
CA LEU A 137 -18.48 -0.04 -0.57
C LEU A 137 -16.98 0.15 -0.37
N TYR A 138 -16.19 -0.14 -1.40
CA TYR A 138 -14.74 -0.12 -1.27
C TYR A 138 -14.07 0.50 -2.51
N PRO A 139 -13.77 1.80 -2.49
CA PRO A 139 -12.85 2.39 -3.46
C PRO A 139 -11.49 1.71 -3.38
N PHE A 140 -11.04 1.11 -4.48
CA PHE A 140 -9.87 0.24 -4.52
C PHE A 140 -8.97 0.58 -5.69
N ILE A 141 -7.66 0.35 -5.56
CA ILE A 141 -6.71 0.65 -6.64
C ILE A 141 -6.76 -0.46 -7.71
N VAL A 142 -6.96 -0.07 -8.97
CA VAL A 142 -7.19 -1.02 -10.08
C VAL A 142 -6.06 -2.03 -10.31
N ASN A 143 -4.83 -1.68 -9.95
CA ASN A 143 -3.67 -2.53 -10.17
C ASN A 143 -3.40 -3.52 -9.03
N ASP A 144 -4.29 -3.64 -8.05
CA ASP A 144 -4.19 -4.62 -6.97
C ASP A 144 -5.42 -5.53 -6.87
N PRO A 145 -5.67 -6.35 -7.91
CA PRO A 145 -6.87 -7.19 -7.98
C PRO A 145 -6.85 -8.32 -6.94
N GLY A 146 -5.68 -8.74 -6.46
CA GLY A 146 -5.54 -9.85 -5.51
C GLY A 146 -6.17 -9.52 -4.15
N GLU A 147 -5.79 -8.38 -3.58
CA GLU A 147 -6.36 -7.91 -2.31
C GLU A 147 -7.82 -7.45 -2.49
N GLY A 148 -8.15 -6.85 -3.64
CA GLY A 148 -9.54 -6.50 -3.97
C GLY A 148 -10.45 -7.74 -4.01
N ALA A 149 -9.96 -8.86 -4.54
CA ALA A 149 -10.69 -10.13 -4.53
C ALA A 149 -10.89 -10.68 -3.11
N GLN A 150 -9.92 -10.49 -2.21
CA GLN A 150 -10.05 -10.87 -0.80
C GLN A 150 -11.21 -10.10 -0.13
N ALA A 151 -11.27 -8.78 -0.32
CA ALA A 151 -12.35 -7.95 0.21
C ALA A 151 -13.72 -8.36 -0.37
N LYS A 152 -13.81 -8.63 -1.68
CA LYS A 152 -15.05 -9.16 -2.30
C LYS A 152 -15.53 -10.46 -1.63
N ARG A 153 -14.61 -11.41 -1.41
CA ARG A 153 -14.94 -12.77 -0.93
C ARG A 153 -15.19 -12.84 0.57
N ARG A 154 -14.54 -11.98 1.37
CA ARG A 154 -14.52 -12.07 2.85
C ARG A 154 -15.19 -10.89 3.56
N SER A 155 -15.59 -9.84 2.86
CA SER A 155 -16.39 -8.76 3.47
C SER A 155 -17.54 -8.31 2.59
N SER A 156 -17.89 -9.13 1.58
CA SER A 156 -18.95 -8.86 0.59
C SER A 156 -18.83 -7.46 -0.03
N ALA A 157 -17.59 -7.00 -0.20
CA ALA A 157 -17.31 -5.65 -0.64
C ALA A 157 -17.70 -5.43 -2.11
N VAL A 158 -18.36 -4.32 -2.38
CA VAL A 158 -18.54 -3.77 -3.72
C VAL A 158 -17.33 -2.90 -4.04
N ILE A 159 -16.43 -3.45 -4.87
CA ILE A 159 -15.23 -2.74 -5.30
C ILE A 159 -15.58 -1.68 -6.35
N ILE A 160 -15.12 -0.45 -6.10
CA ILE A 160 -15.23 0.68 -7.02
C ILE A 160 -13.80 1.08 -7.40
N ASP A 161 -13.33 0.57 -8.52
CA ASP A 161 -11.93 0.77 -8.92
C ASP A 161 -11.62 2.23 -9.23
N HIS A 162 -10.46 2.69 -8.76
CA HIS A 162 -9.86 3.96 -9.14
C HIS A 162 -8.51 3.75 -9.81
N LEU A 163 -8.09 4.75 -10.59
CA LEU A 163 -6.85 4.70 -11.35
C LEU A 163 -5.62 4.63 -10.42
N THR A 164 -4.51 4.13 -10.95
CA THR A 164 -3.20 4.32 -10.33
C THR A 164 -2.78 5.79 -10.40
N PRO A 165 -1.87 6.24 -9.52
CA PRO A 165 -1.31 7.58 -9.66
C PRO A 165 -0.55 7.75 -10.98
N PRO A 166 -0.44 8.98 -11.51
CA PRO A 166 0.18 9.23 -12.80
C PRO A 166 1.63 8.78 -12.82
N LEU A 167 2.03 8.18 -13.93
CA LEU A 167 3.39 7.73 -14.16
C LEU A 167 4.19 8.81 -14.90
N THR A 168 5.47 8.89 -14.55
CA THR A 168 6.48 9.69 -15.25
C THR A 168 7.77 8.89 -15.37
N ARG A 169 8.67 9.33 -16.25
CA ARG A 169 10.06 8.85 -16.25
C ARG A 169 10.77 9.40 -15.02
N ALA A 170 11.65 8.59 -14.41
CA ALA A 170 12.47 9.01 -13.30
C ALA A 170 13.44 10.12 -13.73
N GLY A 171 14.01 10.01 -14.94
CA GLY A 171 15.11 10.86 -15.37
C GLY A 171 16.39 10.55 -14.59
N LEU A 172 17.43 11.35 -14.82
CA LEU A 172 18.67 11.32 -14.05
C LEU A 172 18.77 12.58 -13.20
N TYR A 173 19.52 12.48 -12.10
CA TYR A 173 19.77 13.58 -11.18
C TYR A 173 21.18 13.46 -10.60
N GLU A 174 21.74 14.60 -10.18
CA GLU A 174 23.01 14.71 -9.47
C GLU A 174 24.15 13.91 -10.14
N GLU A 175 24.68 12.90 -9.47
CA GLU A 175 25.82 12.09 -9.94
C GLU A 175 25.50 11.32 -11.22
N PHE A 176 24.25 10.88 -11.40
CA PHE A 176 23.84 10.16 -12.60
C PHE A 176 23.76 11.07 -13.83
N ASP A 177 23.30 12.32 -13.65
CA ASP A 177 23.31 13.33 -14.72
C ASP A 177 24.75 13.70 -15.11
N LYS A 178 25.64 13.81 -14.11
CA LYS A 178 27.07 14.02 -14.36
C LYS A 178 27.69 12.85 -15.12
N ALA A 179 27.39 11.62 -14.73
CA ALA A 179 27.89 10.42 -15.40
C ALA A 179 27.41 10.32 -16.86
N GLU A 180 26.14 10.64 -17.13
CA GLU A 180 25.58 10.68 -18.49
C GLU A 180 26.32 11.71 -19.35
N ARG A 181 26.56 12.92 -18.82
CA ARG A 181 27.29 13.96 -19.55
C ARG A 181 28.74 13.57 -19.89
N LEU A 182 29.43 12.88 -18.98
CA LEU A 182 30.79 12.39 -19.24
C LEU A 182 30.80 11.31 -20.33
N LEU A 183 29.82 10.39 -20.30
CA LEU A 183 29.67 9.37 -21.35
C LEU A 183 29.32 9.98 -22.71
N GLU A 184 28.43 10.97 -22.76
CA GLU A 184 28.09 11.68 -23.99
C GLU A 184 29.29 12.43 -24.57
N GLU A 185 30.10 13.08 -23.73
CA GLU A 185 31.34 13.74 -24.16
C GLU A 185 32.36 12.72 -24.67
N HIS A 186 32.52 11.59 -23.97
CA HIS A 186 33.41 10.49 -24.39
C HIS A 186 33.04 9.97 -25.77
N ALA A 187 31.76 9.66 -26.00
CA ALA A 187 31.26 9.16 -27.28
C ALA A 187 31.49 10.15 -28.44
N HIS A 188 31.43 11.46 -28.18
CA HIS A 188 31.74 12.48 -29.19
C HIS A 188 33.25 12.59 -29.49
N CYS A 189 34.09 12.35 -28.49
CA CYS A 189 35.54 12.46 -28.61
C CYS A 189 36.23 11.20 -29.14
N GLU A 190 35.61 10.02 -28.99
CA GLU A 190 36.22 8.71 -29.30
C GLU A 190 36.89 8.66 -30.68
N ILE A 191 36.26 9.23 -31.71
CA ILE A 191 36.76 9.17 -33.09
C ILE A 191 37.68 10.35 -33.43
N LEU A 192 37.34 11.56 -32.97
CA LEU A 192 37.97 12.81 -33.43
C LEU A 192 39.07 13.33 -32.49
N TYR A 193 39.01 12.99 -31.20
CA TYR A 193 39.87 13.50 -30.14
C TYR A 193 40.21 12.38 -29.13
N PRO A 194 41.00 11.37 -29.53
CA PRO A 194 41.26 10.18 -28.72
C PRO A 194 41.98 10.49 -27.39
N GLU A 195 42.82 11.53 -27.36
CA GLU A 195 43.46 11.97 -26.11
C GLU A 195 42.43 12.47 -25.08
N ARG A 196 41.42 13.23 -25.52
CA ARG A 196 40.33 13.70 -24.66
C ARG A 196 39.42 12.54 -24.23
N ALA A 197 39.15 11.59 -25.13
CA ALA A 197 38.38 10.40 -24.78
C ALA A 197 39.05 9.61 -23.64
N HIS A 198 40.37 9.43 -23.71
CA HIS A 198 41.12 8.77 -22.64
C HIS A 198 41.11 9.54 -21.30
N GLU A 199 41.17 10.89 -21.33
CA GLU A 199 40.98 11.69 -20.11
C GLU A 199 39.59 11.49 -19.49
N LEU A 200 38.55 11.43 -20.32
CA LEU A 200 37.17 11.22 -19.88
C LEU A 200 36.97 9.83 -19.26
N GLU A 201 37.65 8.79 -19.77
CA GLU A 201 37.65 7.46 -19.14
C GLU A 201 38.19 7.49 -17.71
N HIS A 202 39.25 8.27 -17.46
CA HIS A 202 39.77 8.47 -16.12
C HIS A 202 38.80 9.25 -15.22
N GLU A 203 38.16 10.30 -15.75
CA GLU A 203 37.14 11.06 -15.01
C GLU A 203 35.94 10.17 -14.64
N ILE A 204 35.49 9.31 -15.55
CA ILE A 204 34.42 8.32 -15.33
C ILE A 204 34.86 7.28 -14.29
N GLY A 205 36.08 6.74 -14.42
CA GLY A 205 36.63 5.78 -13.46
C GLY A 205 36.67 6.35 -12.03
N HIS A 206 37.16 7.58 -11.88
CA HIS A 206 37.17 8.26 -10.58
C HIS A 206 35.76 8.51 -10.03
N LEU A 207 34.77 8.80 -10.90
CA LEU A 207 33.38 8.91 -10.47
C LEU A 207 32.85 7.58 -9.92
N LEU A 208 33.13 6.48 -10.62
CA LEU A 208 32.68 5.13 -10.22
C LEU A 208 33.34 4.66 -8.92
N GLU A 209 34.63 4.95 -8.70
CA GLU A 209 35.34 4.60 -7.46
C GLU A 209 34.75 5.28 -6.21
N ASN A 210 34.17 6.46 -6.37
CA ASN A 210 33.61 7.25 -5.26
C ASN A 210 32.09 7.10 -5.10
N ALA A 211 31.41 6.50 -6.08
CA ALA A 211 29.98 6.31 -6.09
C ALA A 211 29.57 5.01 -5.39
N GLU A 212 28.76 5.07 -4.32
CA GLU A 212 28.28 3.87 -3.64
C GLU A 212 27.42 2.97 -4.55
N TRP A 213 26.70 3.56 -5.51
CA TRP A 213 25.84 2.86 -6.46
C TRP A 213 26.63 2.11 -7.55
N SER A 214 27.93 2.36 -7.72
CA SER A 214 28.74 1.68 -8.74
C SER A 214 28.87 0.17 -8.47
N ALA A 215 28.65 -0.26 -7.22
CA ALA A 215 28.59 -1.67 -6.85
C ALA A 215 27.41 -2.43 -7.50
N GLU A 216 26.39 -1.73 -8.00
CA GLU A 216 25.26 -2.33 -8.72
C GLU A 216 25.56 -2.62 -10.20
N LEU A 217 26.69 -2.11 -10.72
CA LEU A 217 27.08 -2.31 -12.11
C LEU A 217 27.59 -3.74 -12.35
N PRO A 218 27.21 -4.38 -13.47
CA PRO A 218 27.79 -5.65 -13.90
C PRO A 218 29.32 -5.58 -13.99
N GLN A 219 30.01 -6.57 -13.41
CA GLN A 219 31.48 -6.62 -13.34
C GLN A 219 32.12 -7.41 -14.50
N ASP A 220 31.30 -8.12 -15.28
CA ASP A 220 31.69 -8.94 -16.41
C ASP A 220 31.61 -8.21 -17.77
N GLU A 221 31.10 -6.97 -17.75
CA GLU A 221 31.01 -6.10 -18.93
C GLU A 221 32.08 -5.01 -18.90
N ASP A 222 32.30 -4.39 -20.07
CA ASP A 222 33.08 -3.16 -20.17
C ASP A 222 32.44 -2.04 -19.31
N PRO A 223 33.20 -1.34 -18.44
CA PRO A 223 32.64 -0.39 -17.47
C PRO A 223 31.81 0.75 -18.10
N LEU A 224 32.21 1.23 -19.28
CA LEU A 224 31.48 2.30 -19.98
C LEU A 224 30.14 1.80 -20.50
N ASN A 225 30.12 0.60 -21.08
CA ASN A 225 28.88 -0.05 -21.52
C ASN A 225 27.97 -0.39 -20.34
N ALA A 226 28.52 -0.92 -19.25
CA ALA A 226 27.78 -1.23 -18.02
C ALA A 226 27.12 0.03 -17.46
N LEU A 227 27.88 1.13 -17.36
CA LEU A 227 27.37 2.43 -16.91
C LEU A 227 26.29 2.98 -17.85
N SER A 228 26.54 2.97 -19.16
CA SER A 228 25.58 3.46 -20.17
C SER A 228 24.23 2.73 -20.10
N ASN A 229 24.28 1.39 -20.00
CA ASN A 229 23.08 0.57 -19.85
C ASN A 229 22.34 0.90 -18.55
N HIS A 230 23.06 0.98 -17.44
CA HIS A 230 22.47 1.28 -16.14
C HIS A 230 21.80 2.67 -16.11
N LEU A 231 22.46 3.71 -16.64
CA LEU A 231 21.89 5.04 -16.73
C LEU A 231 20.65 5.07 -17.63
N CYS A 232 20.68 4.36 -18.77
CA CYS A 232 19.52 4.24 -19.65
C CYS A 232 18.33 3.58 -18.95
N GLU A 233 18.56 2.51 -18.20
CA GLU A 233 17.53 1.82 -17.41
C GLU A 233 16.92 2.73 -16.32
N LEU A 234 17.77 3.43 -15.56
CA LEU A 234 17.33 4.37 -14.54
C LEU A 234 16.52 5.52 -15.14
N LYS A 235 17.05 6.16 -16.18
CA LYS A 235 16.43 7.32 -16.85
C LYS A 235 15.05 6.98 -17.39
N GLU A 236 14.90 5.80 -18.00
CA GLU A 236 13.65 5.33 -18.60
C GLU A 236 12.74 4.57 -17.63
N SER A 237 13.15 4.40 -16.37
CA SER A 237 12.33 3.77 -15.34
C SER A 237 11.06 4.59 -15.07
N GLN A 238 9.95 3.90 -14.84
CA GLN A 238 8.65 4.53 -14.61
C GLN A 238 8.37 4.62 -13.11
N ILE A 239 8.17 5.84 -12.64
CA ILE A 239 7.86 6.12 -11.23
C ILE A 239 6.53 6.86 -11.10
N ARG A 240 5.93 6.76 -9.91
CA ARG A 240 4.70 7.50 -9.57
C ARG A 240 5.06 8.94 -9.23
N GLN A 241 4.47 9.90 -9.92
CA GLN A 241 4.78 11.32 -9.72
C GLN A 241 4.00 11.97 -8.56
N ALA A 242 2.81 11.43 -8.25
CA ALA A 242 1.89 12.04 -7.30
C ALA A 242 0.97 10.99 -6.65
N TYR A 243 0.02 11.44 -5.83
CA TYR A 243 -1.12 10.65 -5.36
C TYR A 243 -2.34 10.88 -6.25
N ILE A 244 -3.31 9.96 -6.19
CA ILE A 244 -4.61 10.13 -6.82
C ILE A 244 -5.65 10.65 -5.82
N PHE A 245 -6.55 11.50 -6.32
CA PHE A 245 -7.72 11.95 -5.59
C PHE A 245 -8.96 11.36 -6.24
N SER A 246 -9.77 10.64 -5.48
CA SER A 246 -11.01 10.05 -5.99
C SER A 246 -11.91 11.11 -6.63
N GLY A 247 -12.47 10.81 -7.79
CA GLY A 247 -13.31 11.72 -8.58
C GLY A 247 -12.55 12.80 -9.37
N ARG A 248 -11.20 12.81 -9.36
CA ARG A 248 -10.40 13.71 -10.22
C ARG A 248 -9.76 12.93 -11.37
N PHE A 249 -10.01 13.40 -12.59
CA PHE A 249 -9.31 12.92 -13.78
C PHE A 249 -7.89 13.46 -13.84
N LEU A 250 -7.01 12.71 -14.50
CA LEU A 250 -5.66 13.19 -14.82
C LEU A 250 -5.76 14.42 -15.74
N LYS A 251 -4.94 15.43 -15.46
CA LYS A 251 -4.74 16.56 -16.38
C LYS A 251 -4.04 16.06 -17.65
N GLU A 252 -4.32 16.66 -18.80
CA GLU A 252 -3.82 16.23 -20.12
C GLU A 252 -2.33 15.88 -20.16
N LYS A 253 -1.47 16.71 -19.54
CA LYS A 253 -0.02 16.45 -19.47
C LYS A 253 0.32 15.09 -18.81
N ASN A 254 -0.42 14.72 -17.77
CA ASN A 254 -0.21 13.47 -17.05
C ASN A 254 -0.82 12.26 -17.77
N VAL A 255 -1.83 12.50 -18.63
CA VAL A 255 -2.39 11.46 -19.51
C VAL A 255 -1.37 11.06 -20.55
N LEU A 256 -0.71 12.03 -21.19
CA LEU A 256 0.30 11.76 -22.23
C LEU A 256 1.50 10.98 -21.69
N THR A 257 2.02 11.36 -20.52
CA THR A 257 3.14 10.62 -19.90
C THR A 257 2.74 9.20 -19.51
N SER A 258 1.54 9.03 -18.94
CA SER A 258 1.03 7.70 -18.57
C SER A 258 0.72 6.84 -19.82
N PHE A 259 0.26 7.45 -20.91
CA PHE A 259 0.04 6.74 -22.17
C PHE A 259 1.36 6.28 -22.79
N SER A 260 2.37 7.16 -22.85
CA SER A 260 3.73 6.79 -23.29
C SER A 260 4.30 5.66 -22.44
N ALA A 261 4.03 5.69 -21.13
CA ALA A 261 4.45 4.63 -20.22
C ALA A 261 3.81 3.28 -20.57
N CYS A 262 2.50 3.24 -20.80
CA CYS A 262 1.78 2.04 -21.24
C CYS A 262 2.24 1.55 -22.63
N SER A 263 2.46 2.46 -23.59
CA SER A 263 2.95 2.10 -24.92
C SER A 263 4.36 1.52 -24.90
N GLY A 264 5.23 2.01 -24.01
CA GLY A 264 6.59 1.47 -23.83
C GLY A 264 6.60 -0.01 -23.38
N CYS A 265 5.64 -0.43 -22.54
CA CYS A 265 5.47 -1.84 -22.18
C CYS A 265 5.14 -2.73 -23.38
N LEU A 266 4.35 -2.24 -24.34
CA LEU A 266 4.04 -2.98 -25.57
C LEU A 266 5.32 -3.24 -26.39
N GLN A 267 6.20 -2.24 -26.50
CA GLN A 267 7.46 -2.37 -27.27
C GLN A 267 8.48 -3.29 -26.59
N ARG A 268 8.57 -3.28 -25.24
CA ARG A 268 9.47 -4.18 -24.50
C ARG A 268 9.04 -5.65 -24.61
N ASN A 269 7.75 -5.95 -24.52
CA ASN A 269 7.26 -7.33 -24.66
C ASN A 269 7.47 -7.91 -26.06
N VAL A 270 7.41 -7.09 -27.11
CA VAL A 270 7.70 -7.55 -28.49
C VAL A 270 9.20 -7.89 -28.64
N ARG A 271 10.12 -7.13 -28.03
CA ARG A 271 11.57 -7.45 -28.06
C ARG A 271 11.92 -8.74 -27.31
N VAL A 272 11.23 -9.05 -26.21
CA VAL A 272 11.45 -10.30 -25.46
C VAL A 272 10.98 -11.52 -26.27
N CYS A 273 9.87 -11.38 -27.02
CA CYS A 273 9.35 -12.43 -27.90
C CYS A 273 10.26 -12.70 -29.11
N CYS A 274 10.90 -11.66 -29.66
CA CYS A 274 11.80 -11.81 -30.81
C CYS A 274 13.22 -12.30 -30.48
N ARG A 275 13.63 -12.38 -29.20
CA ARG A 275 14.91 -13.01 -28.80
C ARG A 275 14.84 -14.53 -28.68
N HIS A 276 13.66 -15.13 -28.87
CA HIS A 276 13.44 -16.58 -28.80
C HIS A 276 13.03 -17.21 -30.16
N PHE A 277 13.33 -16.52 -31.27
CA PHE A 277 13.22 -17.06 -32.63
C PHE A 277 14.51 -16.83 -33.41
#